data_AF-A0A1V6GXF6-F1
#
_entry.id   AF-A0A1V6GXF6-F1
#
_cell.length_a   1.000
_cell.length_b   1.000
_cell.length_c   1.000
_cell.angle_alpha   90.00
_cell.angle_beta   90.00
_cell.angle_gamma   90.00
#
_symmetry.space_group_name_H-M   'P 1'
#
loop_
_entity.id
_entity.type
_entity.pdbx_description
1 polymer ?
#
loop_
_entity_poly.entity_id
_entity_poly.type
_entity_poly.pdbx_seq_one_letter_code
_entity_poly.pdbx_strand_id
1 'polypeptide(L)'
;MTLGFFEEFQDPYLHSPEGQGVFLAGVCLGQLAFRQVQDNAKIEDSPLFKRINFGKMTMRDLQRHLSRVPELTRAYRVGNAATLEMIMTKAGALILQAGSKEMGVKGNFAFTIAFMNSFEYIKKMFKDANDDKEEKDVQES
;
A
#
# COMPACT_ATOMS: atom_id res chain seq x y z
N MET A 1 -7.58 8.42 6.27
CA MET A 1 -7.45 7.18 5.47
C MET A 1 -8.48 6.22 5.97
N THR A 2 -9.35 5.72 5.09
CA THR A 2 -10.36 4.72 5.43
C THR A 2 -9.82 3.33 5.13
N LEU A 3 -10.10 2.36 6.00
CA LEU A 3 -9.80 0.94 5.77
C LEU A 3 -11.08 0.11 5.59
N GLY A 4 -12.26 0.75 5.63
CA GLY A 4 -13.56 0.08 5.48
C GLY A 4 -13.74 -0.58 4.12
N PHE A 5 -13.01 -0.12 3.09
CA PHE A 5 -13.00 -0.76 1.78
C PHE A 5 -12.52 -2.22 1.79
N PHE A 6 -11.82 -2.65 2.87
CA PHE A 6 -11.44 -4.05 3.00
C PHE A 6 -12.65 -4.98 3.16
N GLU A 7 -13.74 -4.50 3.76
CA GLU A 7 -14.99 -5.27 3.95
C GLU A 7 -15.72 -5.57 2.63
N GLU A 8 -15.38 -4.86 1.56
CA GLU A 8 -15.93 -5.12 0.23
C GLU A 8 -15.26 -6.33 -0.45
N PHE A 9 -14.10 -6.78 0.03
CA PHE A 9 -13.42 -7.93 -0.55
C PHE A 9 -14.06 -9.23 -0.06
N GLN A 10 -14.19 -10.19 -0.98
CA GLN A 10 -14.66 -11.54 -0.64
C GLN A 10 -13.55 -12.43 -0.07
N ASP A 11 -12.27 -12.03 -0.20
CA ASP A 11 -11.13 -12.84 0.25
C ASP A 11 -10.91 -12.71 1.77
N PRO A 12 -11.10 -13.78 2.56
CA PRO A 12 -10.91 -13.74 4.01
C PRO A 12 -9.50 -13.34 4.44
N TYR A 13 -8.49 -13.54 3.58
CA TYR A 13 -7.12 -13.11 3.87
C TYR A 13 -7.05 -11.59 4.08
N LEU A 14 -7.78 -10.81 3.27
CA LEU A 14 -7.78 -9.35 3.32
C LEU A 14 -8.54 -8.78 4.54
N HIS A 15 -9.26 -9.63 5.29
CA HIS A 15 -9.88 -9.25 6.56
C HIS A 15 -8.93 -9.46 7.76
N SER A 16 -7.79 -10.13 7.55
CA SER A 16 -6.80 -10.32 8.61
C SER A 16 -5.83 -9.14 8.70
N PRO A 17 -5.25 -8.84 9.89
CA PRO A 17 -4.21 -7.83 10.02
C PRO A 17 -3.02 -8.09 9.08
N GLU A 18 -2.65 -9.35 8.90
CA GLU A 18 -1.59 -9.74 7.98
C GLU A 18 -1.92 -9.31 6.54
N GLY A 19 -3.09 -9.74 6.02
CA GLY A 19 -3.47 -9.45 4.64
C GLY A 19 -3.68 -7.98 4.38
N GLN A 20 -4.28 -7.24 5.33
CA GLN A 20 -4.38 -5.79 5.24
C GLN A 20 -3.00 -5.13 5.21
N GLY A 21 -2.08 -5.55 6.08
CA GLY A 21 -0.72 -5.04 6.12
C GLY A 21 0.05 -5.28 4.81
N VAL A 22 -0.04 -6.50 4.27
CA VAL A 22 0.58 -6.88 2.99
C VAL A 22 -0.02 -6.09 1.83
N PHE A 23 -1.34 -5.95 1.80
CA PHE A 23 -2.03 -5.20 0.76
C PHE A 23 -1.64 -3.72 0.79
N LEU A 24 -1.69 -3.06 1.95
CA LEU A 24 -1.30 -1.66 2.09
C LEU A 24 0.18 -1.45 1.72
N ALA A 25 1.05 -2.41 2.04
CA ALA A 25 2.44 -2.36 1.61
C ALA A 25 2.58 -2.43 0.09
N GLY A 26 1.78 -3.27 -0.58
CA GLY A 26 1.65 -3.31 -2.04
C GLY A 26 1.26 -1.96 -2.60
N VAL A 27 0.19 -1.35 -2.08
CA VAL A 27 -0.26 -0.01 -2.52
C VAL A 27 0.83 1.04 -2.35
N CYS A 28 1.49 1.08 -1.19
CA CYS A 28 2.55 2.04 -0.89
C CYS A 28 3.72 1.91 -1.87
N LEU A 29 4.24 0.70 -2.06
CA LEU A 29 5.39 0.43 -2.93
C LEU A 29 5.04 0.59 -4.40
N GLY A 30 3.83 0.21 -4.82
CA GLY A 30 3.34 0.41 -6.18
C GLY A 30 3.29 1.89 -6.54
N GLN A 31 2.71 2.71 -5.65
CA GLN A 31 2.64 4.15 -5.88
C GLN A 31 4.03 4.78 -5.94
N LEU A 32 4.94 4.33 -5.08
CA LEU A 32 6.31 4.79 -5.11
C LEU A 32 7.01 4.40 -6.42
N ALA A 33 6.83 3.17 -6.90
CA ALA A 33 7.37 2.70 -8.18
C ALA A 33 6.86 3.53 -9.37
N PHE A 34 5.57 3.86 -9.40
CA PHE A 34 5.00 4.77 -10.41
C PHE A 34 5.65 6.15 -10.40
N ARG A 35 6.09 6.66 -9.25
CA ARG A 35 6.78 7.96 -9.17
C ARG A 35 8.25 7.91 -9.57
N GLN A 36 8.82 6.72 -9.76
CA GLN A 36 10.22 6.57 -10.21
C GLN A 36 10.35 6.55 -11.73
N VAL A 37 9.24 6.43 -12.46
CA VAL A 37 9.23 6.38 -13.92
C VAL A 37 8.78 7.72 -14.49
N GLN A 38 9.26 8.05 -15.68
CA GLN A 38 8.87 9.26 -16.41
C GLN A 38 7.55 9.06 -17.16
N ASP A 39 6.94 10.15 -17.64
CA ASP A 39 5.72 10.09 -18.43
C ASP A 39 5.90 9.14 -19.64
N ASN A 40 4.92 8.25 -19.84
CA ASN A 40 4.89 7.14 -20.82
C ASN A 40 5.75 5.89 -20.54
N ALA A 41 6.51 5.81 -19.45
CA ALA A 41 7.21 4.58 -19.08
C ALA A 41 6.31 3.62 -18.28
N LYS A 42 6.56 2.30 -18.40
CA LYS A 42 5.79 1.28 -17.67
C LYS A 42 6.31 1.18 -16.24
N ILE A 43 5.45 0.79 -15.29
CA ILE A 43 5.89 0.56 -13.90
C ILE A 43 7.01 -0.50 -13.79
N GLU A 44 7.04 -1.46 -14.72
CA GLU A 44 8.07 -2.48 -14.89
C GLU A 44 9.47 -1.88 -15.09
N ASP A 45 9.55 -0.66 -15.64
CA ASP A 45 10.81 0.04 -15.86
C ASP A 45 11.38 0.64 -14.57
N SER A 46 10.56 0.77 -13.51
CA SER A 46 10.96 1.39 -12.25
C SER A 46 12.08 0.60 -11.55
N PRO A 47 13.06 1.30 -10.94
CA PRO A 47 14.07 0.67 -10.10
C PRO A 47 13.49 -0.18 -8.95
N LEU A 48 12.34 0.21 -8.40
CA LEU A 48 11.69 -0.52 -7.31
C LEU A 48 11.07 -1.83 -7.81
N PHE A 49 10.37 -1.83 -8.95
CA PHE A 49 9.81 -3.04 -9.54
C PHE A 49 10.89 -4.10 -9.79
N LYS A 50 12.02 -3.69 -10.38
CA LYS A 50 13.16 -4.57 -10.68
C LYS A 50 13.84 -5.17 -9.44
N ARG A 51 13.61 -4.60 -8.26
CA ARG A 51 14.16 -5.09 -6.98
C ARG A 51 13.20 -5.99 -6.21
N ILE A 52 11.94 -6.07 -6.64
CA ILE A 52 10.91 -6.87 -5.98
C ILE A 52 10.86 -8.26 -6.63
N ASN A 53 10.96 -9.30 -5.80
CA ASN A 53 10.79 -10.69 -6.23
C ASN A 53 9.31 -11.09 -6.13
N PHE A 54 8.49 -10.63 -7.08
CA PHE A 54 7.07 -10.95 -7.12
C PHE A 54 6.82 -12.47 -7.05
N GLY A 55 5.81 -12.88 -6.27
CA GLY A 55 5.47 -14.29 -6.06
C GLY A 55 6.35 -15.03 -5.05
N LYS A 56 7.48 -14.45 -4.62
CA LYS A 56 8.45 -15.10 -3.72
C LYS A 56 8.91 -14.20 -2.57
N MET A 57 8.21 -13.10 -2.30
CA MET A 57 8.59 -12.22 -1.20
C MET A 57 8.30 -12.87 0.15
N THR A 58 9.16 -12.60 1.12
CA THR A 58 8.95 -12.88 2.53
C THR A 58 8.49 -11.63 3.28
N MET A 59 7.96 -11.79 4.50
CA MET A 59 7.63 -10.62 5.35
C MET A 59 8.86 -9.76 5.65
N ARG A 60 10.04 -10.38 5.79
CA ARG A 60 11.30 -9.66 5.99
C ARG A 60 11.65 -8.79 4.79
N ASP A 61 11.47 -9.30 3.58
CA ASP A 61 11.72 -8.52 2.36
C ASP A 61 10.75 -7.36 2.26
N LEU A 62 9.46 -7.60 2.54
CA LEU A 62 8.43 -6.57 2.55
C LEU A 62 8.75 -5.44 3.53
N GLN A 63 9.13 -5.77 4.77
CA GLN A 63 9.54 -4.80 5.79
C GLN A 63 10.79 -4.02 5.35
N ARG A 64 11.77 -4.68 4.74
CA ARG A 64 12.98 -4.03 4.20
C ARG A 64 12.63 -3.08 3.05
N HIS A 65 11.64 -3.38 2.23
CA HIS A 65 11.19 -2.44 1.20
C HIS A 65 10.46 -1.25 1.82
N LEU A 66 9.57 -1.47 2.80
CA LEU A 66 8.85 -0.41 3.50
C LEU A 66 9.77 0.55 4.25
N SER A 67 10.83 0.06 4.89
CA SER A 67 11.77 0.92 5.63
C SER A 67 12.49 1.95 4.75
N ARG A 68 12.54 1.71 3.44
CA ARG A 68 13.17 2.61 2.45
C ARG A 68 12.19 3.65 1.91
N VAL A 69 10.90 3.58 2.23
CA VAL A 69 9.89 4.50 1.73
C VAL A 69 10.24 5.97 2.05
N PRO A 70 10.58 6.37 3.31
CA PRO A 70 10.89 7.77 3.62
C PRO A 70 12.13 8.31 2.87
N GLU A 71 13.10 7.45 2.59
CA GLU A 71 14.29 7.82 1.80
C GLU A 71 13.89 8.05 0.34
N LEU A 72 13.14 7.12 -0.25
CA LEU A 72 12.74 7.15 -1.64
C LEU A 72 11.73 8.27 -1.93
N THR A 73 10.79 8.57 -1.02
CA THR A 73 9.86 9.69 -1.18
C THR A 73 10.60 11.02 -1.30
N ARG A 74 11.67 11.21 -0.51
CA ARG A 74 12.56 12.39 -0.61
C ARG A 74 13.38 12.39 -1.88
N ALA A 75 14.02 11.27 -2.23
CA ALA A 75 14.90 11.17 -3.40
C ALA A 75 14.15 11.46 -4.72
N TYR A 76 12.91 10.99 -4.85
CA TYR A 76 12.08 11.19 -6.05
C TYR A 76 11.15 12.40 -5.95
N ARG A 77 11.30 13.26 -4.92
CA ARG A 77 10.47 14.47 -4.69
C ARG A 77 8.97 14.20 -4.84
N VAL A 78 8.52 13.12 -4.20
CA VAL A 78 7.15 12.63 -4.35
C VAL A 78 6.19 13.63 -3.71
N GLY A 79 5.35 14.29 -4.52
CA GLY A 79 4.41 15.33 -4.05
C GLY A 79 3.40 14.88 -2.99
N ASN A 80 3.16 13.57 -2.84
CA ASN A 80 2.27 12.99 -1.81
C ASN A 80 3.03 12.14 -0.78
N ALA A 81 4.26 12.54 -0.42
CA ALA A 81 5.12 11.81 0.52
C ALA A 81 4.42 11.50 1.86
N ALA A 82 3.72 12.47 2.45
CA ALA A 82 3.01 12.28 3.72
C ALA A 82 1.93 11.18 3.65
N THR A 83 1.22 11.08 2.51
CA THR A 83 0.25 10.00 2.27
C THR A 83 0.93 8.65 2.24
N LEU A 84 2.06 8.52 1.55
CA LEU A 84 2.80 7.26 1.47
C LEU A 84 3.39 6.85 2.81
N GLU A 85 3.88 7.80 3.60
CA GLU A 85 4.38 7.55 4.95
C GLU A 85 3.28 7.11 5.91
N MET A 86 2.07 7.67 5.78
CA MET A 86 0.90 7.24 6.55
C MET A 86 0.50 5.78 6.21
N ILE A 87 0.43 5.45 4.92
CA ILE A 87 0.15 4.07 4.47
C ILE A 87 1.24 3.12 4.95
N MET A 88 2.52 3.49 4.79
CA MET A 88 3.68 2.70 5.24
C MET A 88 3.63 2.43 6.73
N THR A 89 3.34 3.45 7.54
CA THR A 89 3.25 3.33 9.01
C THR A 89 2.14 2.36 9.39
N LYS A 90 0.96 2.47 8.76
CA LYS A 90 -0.16 1.56 9.04
C LYS A 90 0.13 0.14 8.60
N ALA A 91 0.70 -0.05 7.41
CA ALA A 91 1.11 -1.35 6.89
C ALA A 91 2.12 -2.01 7.84
N GLY A 92 3.15 -1.29 8.27
CA GLY A 92 4.15 -1.77 9.21
C GLY A 92 3.57 -2.19 10.55
N ALA A 93 2.64 -1.41 11.11
CA ALA A 93 1.96 -1.73 12.36
C ALA A 93 1.14 -3.04 12.25
N LEU A 94 0.39 -3.21 11.15
CA LEU A 94 -0.42 -4.41 10.92
C LEU A 94 0.44 -5.66 10.69
N ILE A 95 1.54 -5.54 9.94
CA ILE A 95 2.50 -6.64 9.74
C ILE A 95 3.15 -7.03 11.07
N LEU A 96 3.52 -6.05 11.91
CA LEU A 96 4.08 -6.32 13.23
C LEU A 96 3.08 -7.01 14.15
N GLN A 97 1.82 -6.58 14.13
CA GLN A 97 0.74 -7.18 14.92
C GLN A 97 0.47 -8.64 14.50
N ALA A 98 0.55 -8.94 13.20
CA ALA A 98 0.31 -10.29 12.70
C ALA A 98 1.37 -11.31 13.18
N GLY A 99 2.62 -10.88 13.36
CA GLY A 99 3.71 -11.77 13.84
C GLY A 99 4.12 -12.88 12.87
N SER A 100 3.48 -12.99 11.70
CA SER A 100 3.75 -13.98 10.67
C SER A 100 5.14 -13.80 10.07
N LYS A 101 5.85 -14.92 9.89
CA LYS A 101 7.19 -14.94 9.26
C LYS A 101 7.15 -15.08 7.74
N GLU A 102 6.05 -15.58 7.20
CA GLU A 102 5.88 -15.88 5.78
C GLU A 102 4.71 -15.11 5.19
N MET A 103 4.82 -14.72 3.91
CA MET A 103 3.72 -14.15 3.14
C MET A 103 2.82 -15.22 2.52
N GLY A 104 3.37 -16.41 2.24
CA GLY A 104 2.68 -17.47 1.51
C GLY A 104 2.20 -17.05 0.12
N VAL A 105 1.36 -17.90 -0.48
CA VAL A 105 0.78 -17.63 -1.82
C VAL A 105 -0.22 -16.47 -1.77
N LYS A 106 -1.10 -16.46 -0.76
CA LYS A 106 -2.14 -15.43 -0.61
C LYS A 106 -1.56 -14.03 -0.41
N GLY A 107 -0.54 -13.89 0.44
CA GLY A 107 0.15 -12.62 0.65
C GLY A 107 0.84 -12.14 -0.62
N ASN A 108 1.56 -13.02 -1.32
CA ASN A 108 2.20 -12.66 -2.58
C ASN A 108 1.20 -12.22 -3.65
N PHE A 109 0.03 -12.87 -3.72
CA PHE A 109 -1.05 -12.46 -4.61
C PHE A 109 -1.64 -11.10 -4.23
N ALA A 110 -2.04 -10.93 -2.97
CA ALA A 110 -2.59 -9.67 -2.44
C ALA A 110 -1.63 -8.50 -2.65
N PHE A 111 -0.35 -8.69 -2.35
CA PHE A 111 0.70 -7.71 -2.61
C PHE A 111 0.77 -7.31 -4.07
N THR A 112 0.81 -8.29 -4.98
CA THR A 112 0.98 -8.04 -6.42
C THR A 112 -0.20 -7.27 -6.98
N ILE A 113 -1.42 -7.65 -6.64
CA ILE A 113 -2.64 -6.94 -7.06
C ILE A 113 -2.64 -5.51 -6.54
N ALA A 114 -2.34 -5.32 -5.25
CA ALA A 114 -2.27 -4.00 -4.63
C ALA A 114 -1.17 -3.11 -5.23
N PHE A 115 -0.02 -3.69 -5.55
CA PHE A 115 1.10 -2.99 -6.17
C PHE A 115 0.74 -2.49 -7.58
N MET A 116 0.15 -3.36 -8.41
CA MET A 116 -0.18 -3.01 -9.79
C MET A 116 -1.32 -1.98 -9.90
N ASN A 117 -2.26 -2.00 -8.94
CA ASN A 117 -3.43 -1.12 -8.93
C ASN A 117 -3.35 -0.04 -7.84
N SER A 118 -2.14 0.36 -7.45
CA SER A 118 -1.93 1.25 -6.29
C SER A 118 -2.66 2.59 -6.40
N PHE A 119 -2.75 3.15 -7.61
CA PHE A 119 -3.44 4.42 -7.84
C PHE A 119 -4.94 4.35 -7.51
N GLU A 120 -5.61 3.29 -7.95
CA GLU A 120 -7.04 3.08 -7.69
C GLU A 120 -7.31 2.91 -6.20
N TYR A 121 -6.48 2.12 -5.52
CA TYR A 121 -6.64 1.88 -4.08
C TYR A 121 -6.31 3.11 -3.24
N ILE A 122 -5.31 3.93 -3.61
CA ILE A 122 -5.09 5.23 -2.95
C ILE A 122 -6.31 6.14 -3.16
N LYS A 123 -6.86 6.21 -4.38
CA LYS A 123 -8.06 6.98 -4.62
C LYS A 123 -9.19 6.50 -3.71
N LYS A 124 -9.44 5.20 -3.63
CA LYS A 124 -10.48 4.62 -2.75
C LYS A 124 -10.28 4.99 -1.27
N MET A 125 -9.08 4.72 -0.73
CA MET A 125 -8.74 4.98 0.68
C MET A 125 -8.85 6.45 1.14
N PHE A 126 -8.82 7.40 0.20
CA PHE A 126 -8.83 8.83 0.49
C PHE A 126 -9.99 9.59 -0.13
N LYS A 127 -10.80 8.97 -1.00
CA LYS A 127 -12.05 9.54 -1.51
C LYS A 127 -13.15 9.48 -0.44
N ASP A 128 -13.29 8.31 0.18
CA ASP A 128 -14.25 8.09 1.29
C ASP A 128 -13.92 8.99 2.50
N ALA A 129 -12.65 9.36 2.69
CA ALA A 129 -12.23 10.25 3.77
C ALA A 129 -12.65 11.73 3.59
N ASN A 130 -13.05 12.12 2.38
CA ASN A 130 -13.62 13.44 2.10
C ASN A 130 -15.16 13.39 2.19
N ASP A 131 -15.80 12.31 1.75
CA ASP A 131 -17.24 12.11 1.89
C ASP A 131 -17.65 11.94 3.39
N ASP A 132 -16.82 11.27 4.20
CA ASP A 132 -16.98 11.15 5.67
C ASP A 132 -16.87 12.49 6.42
N LYS A 133 -16.27 13.53 5.81
CA LYS A 133 -16.21 14.88 6.39
C LYS A 133 -17.46 15.69 6.06
N GLU A 134 -17.98 15.56 4.84
CA GLU A 134 -19.21 16.24 4.42
C GLU A 134 -20.44 15.73 5.19
N GLU A 135 -20.50 14.43 5.55
CA GLU A 135 -21.61 13.91 6.36
C GLU A 135 -21.57 14.34 7.83
N LYS A 136 -20.39 14.69 8.38
CA LYS A 136 -20.26 15.15 9.76
C LYS A 136 -20.59 16.63 9.93
N ASP A 137 -20.29 17.46 8.94
CA ASP A 137 -20.63 18.90 8.97
C ASP A 137 -22.14 19.15 8.78
N VAL A 138 -22.87 18.22 8.14
CA VAL A 138 -24.34 18.31 7.96
C VAL A 138 -25.12 17.86 9.21
N GLN A 139 -24.53 17.07 10.10
CA GLN A 139 -25.18 16.64 11.36
C GLN A 139 -24.92 17.59 12.54
N GLU A 140 -23.96 18.53 12.43
CA GLU A 140 -23.65 19.53 13.47
C GLU A 140 -24.08 20.97 13.10
N SER A 141 -24.85 21.16 12.01
CA SER A 141 -25.39 22.47 11.58
C SER A 141 -26.90 22.61 11.78
#